data_AF-A0A6B1DMF0-F1
#
_entry.id   AF-A0A6B1DMF0-F1
#
_cell.length_a   1.000
_cell.length_b   1.000
_cell.length_c   1.000
_cell.angle_alpha   90.00
_cell.angle_beta   90.00
_cell.angle_gamma   90.00
#
_symmetry.space_group_name_H-M   'P 1'
#
loop_
_entity.id
_entity.type
_entity.pdbx_description
1 polymer ?
#
loop_
_entity_poly.entity_id
_entity_poly.type
_entity_poly.pdbx_seq_one_letter_code
_entity_poly.pdbx_strand_id
1 'polypeptide(L)'
;MVALFQIARRSGSPQGVRGTVQPSGASCCARATAGASEAVTARAANPIATARSHPEFRWCIVFLLGQRLVAGYTRRASGAGCFLTALRGGSTTALRRVTAPMYSSVMIRIPLQRSIMRRILTIATLLALAAPGAALAQGPEVEPVEPFHVGTFDIHGVPHVVLVLRDSLIIDIEVAAMALEADPAYSHVPMPEDMLELIGRWDYGLKYRLFEIVNHVVGNDLLTGANQADYVYAVTDLRARPPIMYPGKILNAAVNFYSHVSEGATPEERAAEQRRRREERGVPYLFLKPSRGAVIGNGDPIVIPYGRDRTDWEVELGAVIGRTAKYVSATSAQDHVFGYIVSIDVSDRGGRPPGGNATRSDWFVGKGHDTFAPQGPWIAPKEFYGDPMANLRQTLTVGGQVLQDAQAGDMIHSLWEIIEYASSIITLYPGDVINNGTSGGTAAGAADTRGPEDRYLKPGEVVEASIDGIGTLRMPVVAGEEPPADLTGAQLPPVSNYRD
;
A
#
# COMPACT_ATOMS: atom_id res chain seq x y z
N MET A 1 6.50 41.61 -20.66
CA MET A 1 7.08 41.99 -19.35
C MET A 1 8.32 41.12 -19.16
N VAL A 2 9.49 41.46 -19.72
CA VAL A 2 10.50 42.47 -19.33
C VAL A 2 11.17 42.18 -17.97
N ALA A 3 12.41 41.66 -18.02
CA ALA A 3 13.59 42.01 -17.22
C ALA A 3 14.75 41.05 -17.61
N LEU A 4 15.54 41.34 -18.65
CA LEU A 4 16.85 42.03 -18.64
C LEU A 4 17.88 41.50 -17.63
N PHE A 5 18.87 40.76 -18.14
CA PHE A 5 20.16 40.49 -17.49
C PHE A 5 21.17 41.60 -17.84
N GLN A 6 21.83 42.15 -16.82
CA GLN A 6 22.89 43.14 -16.96
C GLN A 6 24.24 42.49 -17.30
N ILE A 7 24.94 43.14 -18.22
CA ILE A 7 26.32 42.89 -18.65
C ILE A 7 27.26 43.67 -17.73
N ALA A 8 28.33 43.03 -17.23
CA ALA A 8 29.50 43.71 -16.68
C ALA A 8 30.71 43.49 -17.59
N ARG A 9 31.19 44.58 -18.21
CA ARG A 9 32.50 44.67 -18.87
C ARG A 9 33.57 45.04 -17.84
N ARG A 10 34.72 44.40 -17.87
CA ARG A 10 36.01 45.05 -17.56
C ARG A 10 37.08 44.60 -18.55
N SER A 11 37.70 45.60 -19.16
CA SER A 11 38.78 45.57 -20.13
C SER A 11 40.15 45.66 -19.44
N GLY A 12 41.17 45.03 -20.02
CA GLY A 12 42.57 45.30 -19.71
C GLY A 12 43.53 44.28 -20.32
N SER A 13 44.10 44.60 -21.48
CA SER A 13 45.32 43.97 -22.04
C SER A 13 46.51 44.91 -21.80
N PRO A 14 47.77 44.44 -21.84
CA PRO A 14 48.54 44.59 -23.09
C PRO A 14 49.62 43.51 -23.41
N GLN A 15 49.77 43.29 -24.72
CA GLN A 15 50.99 43.07 -25.56
C GLN A 15 52.04 41.95 -25.32
N GLY A 16 52.44 41.31 -26.43
CA GLY A 16 53.71 40.55 -26.62
C GLY A 16 53.60 39.35 -27.58
N VAL A 17 53.51 39.52 -28.91
CA VAL A 17 54.57 39.40 -29.94
C VAL A 17 54.99 37.96 -30.37
N ARG A 18 54.62 37.63 -31.63
CA ARG A 18 55.25 36.81 -32.71
C ARG A 18 55.55 35.30 -32.57
N GLY A 19 55.05 34.55 -33.55
CA GLY A 19 55.58 33.26 -34.02
C GLY A 19 54.72 32.63 -35.13
N THR A 20 55.10 32.85 -36.40
CA THR A 20 54.63 32.19 -37.64
C THR A 20 55.04 30.71 -37.70
N VAL A 21 54.32 29.76 -38.36
CA VAL A 21 54.52 29.36 -39.78
C VAL A 21 53.55 28.23 -40.20
N GLN A 22 52.93 28.43 -41.37
CA GLN A 22 52.40 27.55 -42.46
C GLN A 22 51.31 26.43 -42.30
N PRO A 23 50.37 26.40 -43.27
CA PRO A 23 49.51 25.26 -43.64
C PRO A 23 49.85 24.67 -45.04
N SER A 24 49.41 23.43 -45.29
CA SER A 24 49.23 22.82 -46.63
C SER A 24 48.18 21.69 -46.47
N GLY A 25 47.03 21.68 -47.15
CA GLY A 25 46.84 21.43 -48.60
C GLY A 25 46.93 19.91 -48.87
N ALA A 26 46.07 19.22 -49.61
CA ALA A 26 44.92 19.56 -50.44
C ALA A 26 44.19 18.25 -50.84
N SER A 27 42.94 18.38 -51.34
CA SER A 27 42.41 17.75 -52.58
C SER A 27 42.29 16.20 -52.66
N CYS A 28 41.36 15.56 -53.38
CA CYS A 28 40.09 15.87 -54.06
C CYS A 28 39.65 14.56 -54.77
N CYS A 29 38.40 14.55 -55.26
CA CYS A 29 37.79 13.64 -56.25
C CYS A 29 37.31 12.26 -55.77
N ALA A 30 36.23 11.67 -56.30
CA ALA A 30 35.05 12.13 -57.03
C ALA A 30 34.16 10.88 -57.29
N ARG A 31 32.86 11.02 -57.01
CA ARG A 31 31.69 10.59 -57.81
C ARG A 31 31.78 9.35 -58.73
N ALA A 32 30.79 8.47 -58.61
CA ALA A 32 29.98 8.01 -59.74
C ALA A 32 28.60 7.49 -59.26
N THR A 33 27.61 7.69 -60.10
CA THR A 33 26.16 7.59 -59.87
C THR A 33 25.52 6.55 -60.81
N ALA A 34 24.41 5.98 -60.33
CA ALA A 34 23.14 5.68 -61.04
C ALA A 34 22.97 4.40 -61.89
N GLY A 35 21.72 3.90 -61.80
CA GLY A 35 20.98 3.12 -62.81
C GLY A 35 20.76 1.63 -62.48
N ALA A 36 19.63 0.96 -62.71
CA ALA A 36 18.20 1.23 -62.92
C ALA A 36 17.54 -0.15 -63.24
N SER A 37 16.27 -0.35 -62.83
CA SER A 37 15.21 -1.25 -63.42
C SER A 37 15.53 -2.77 -63.58
N GLU A 38 14.62 -3.75 -63.59
CA GLU A 38 13.17 -3.82 -63.83
C GLU A 38 12.66 -5.22 -63.39
N ALA A 39 11.34 -5.36 -63.29
CA ALA A 39 10.60 -6.55 -62.84
C ALA A 39 10.55 -7.71 -63.86
N VAL A 40 10.02 -8.88 -63.45
CA VAL A 40 8.80 -9.52 -64.01
C VAL A 40 8.68 -11.04 -63.70
N THR A 41 7.44 -11.40 -63.33
CA THR A 41 6.70 -12.70 -63.43
C THR A 41 6.74 -13.79 -62.36
N ALA A 42 5.51 -14.07 -61.91
CA ALA A 42 5.00 -15.19 -61.14
C ALA A 42 4.70 -16.44 -61.99
N ARG A 43 4.58 -17.60 -61.34
CA ARG A 43 3.53 -18.60 -61.63
C ARG A 43 3.28 -19.55 -60.45
N ALA A 44 2.02 -19.91 -60.32
CA ALA A 44 1.38 -20.60 -59.20
C ALA A 44 1.20 -22.12 -59.42
N ALA A 45 0.93 -22.86 -58.32
CA ALA A 45 -0.25 -23.72 -58.08
C ALA A 45 0.04 -25.07 -57.35
N ASN A 46 -0.35 -25.14 -56.06
CA ASN A 46 -1.26 -26.09 -55.34
C ASN A 46 -1.23 -27.63 -55.57
N PRO A 47 -1.90 -28.45 -54.72
CA PRO A 47 -2.11 -28.44 -53.25
C PRO A 47 -1.98 -29.87 -52.62
N ILE A 48 -2.19 -30.03 -51.31
CA ILE A 48 -2.98 -31.13 -50.69
C ILE A 48 -3.32 -30.77 -49.23
N ALA A 49 -4.58 -31.02 -48.88
CA ALA A 49 -5.23 -30.76 -47.62
C ALA A 49 -4.95 -31.84 -46.56
N THR A 50 -5.04 -31.46 -45.27
CA THR A 50 -5.79 -32.23 -44.27
C THR A 50 -6.22 -31.31 -43.15
N ALA A 51 -7.54 -31.26 -42.94
CA ALA A 51 -8.22 -30.57 -41.85
C ALA A 51 -8.04 -31.32 -40.52
N ARG A 52 -7.85 -30.58 -39.43
CA ARG A 52 -8.36 -30.98 -38.10
C ARG A 52 -8.98 -29.76 -37.41
N SER A 53 -10.17 -30.04 -36.91
CA SER A 53 -11.15 -29.21 -36.22
C SER A 53 -10.66 -28.65 -34.90
N HIS A 54 -10.88 -27.35 -34.66
CA HIS A 54 -11.07 -26.78 -33.32
C HIS A 54 -12.26 -25.81 -33.34
N PRO A 55 -13.05 -25.77 -32.25
CA PRO A 55 -14.38 -25.17 -32.25
C PRO A 55 -14.34 -23.65 -32.13
N GLU A 56 -15.30 -23.01 -32.79
CA GLU A 56 -15.58 -21.58 -32.72
C GLU A 56 -16.00 -21.15 -31.31
N PHE A 57 -15.26 -20.20 -30.73
CA PHE A 57 -15.76 -19.37 -29.64
C PHE A 57 -16.65 -18.26 -30.23
N ARG A 58 -17.95 -18.54 -30.29
CA ARG A 58 -18.98 -17.53 -30.53
C ARG A 58 -19.13 -16.65 -29.29
N TRP A 59 -18.87 -15.36 -29.44
CA TRP A 59 -19.33 -14.33 -28.51
C TRP A 59 -20.86 -14.20 -28.64
N CYS A 60 -21.60 -14.87 -27.77
CA CYS A 60 -23.01 -14.55 -27.53
C CYS A 60 -23.10 -13.33 -26.63
N ILE A 61 -23.31 -12.16 -27.22
CA ILE A 61 -23.86 -10.99 -26.54
C ILE A 61 -25.34 -11.27 -26.28
N VAL A 62 -25.69 -11.59 -25.04
CA VAL A 62 -27.09 -11.66 -24.60
C VAL A 62 -27.52 -10.26 -24.19
N PHE A 63 -28.25 -9.59 -25.08
CA PHE A 63 -29.11 -8.46 -24.72
C PHE A 63 -30.39 -9.02 -24.09
N LEU A 64 -30.54 -8.87 -22.77
CA LEU A 64 -31.81 -9.07 -22.10
C LEU A 64 -32.54 -7.72 -22.01
N LEU A 65 -33.45 -7.51 -22.95
CA LEU A 65 -34.60 -6.62 -22.84
C LEU A 65 -35.63 -7.28 -21.93
N GLY A 66 -35.98 -6.65 -20.80
CA GLY A 66 -37.02 -7.11 -19.89
C GLY A 66 -37.58 -5.93 -19.07
N GLN A 67 -38.89 -5.78 -19.11
CA GLN A 67 -39.61 -4.52 -18.93
C GLN A 67 -39.84 -4.08 -17.48
N ARG A 68 -40.02 -2.76 -17.33
CA ARG A 68 -40.56 -2.06 -16.15
C ARG A 68 -41.99 -2.51 -15.81
N LEU A 69 -42.28 -2.63 -14.51
CA LEU A 69 -43.58 -2.28 -13.94
C LEU A 69 -43.37 -1.13 -12.96
N VAL A 70 -43.81 0.06 -13.37
CA VAL A 70 -43.94 1.27 -12.56
C VAL A 70 -45.44 1.51 -12.39
N ALA A 71 -45.92 1.45 -11.15
CA ALA A 71 -47.08 2.22 -10.70
C ALA A 71 -46.50 3.51 -10.08
N GLY A 72 -46.85 4.73 -10.45
CA GLY A 72 -48.13 5.24 -10.93
C GLY A 72 -48.59 6.27 -9.90
N TYR A 73 -48.13 7.52 -10.01
CA TYR A 73 -48.84 8.65 -9.40
C TYR A 73 -48.66 9.92 -10.26
N THR A 74 -49.75 10.67 -10.32
CA THR A 74 -50.21 11.53 -11.41
C THR A 74 -49.58 12.93 -11.48
N ARG A 75 -49.56 13.48 -12.70
CA ARG A 75 -49.17 14.84 -13.11
C ARG A 75 -50.00 15.97 -12.46
N ARG A 76 -49.35 17.13 -12.26
CA ARG A 76 -49.71 18.46 -12.80
C ARG A 76 -48.39 19.22 -13.03
N ALA A 77 -47.95 19.48 -14.28
CA ALA A 77 -48.18 20.71 -15.06
C ALA A 77 -47.92 21.98 -14.23
N SER A 78 -47.14 22.99 -14.58
CA SER A 78 -46.47 23.53 -15.79
C SER A 78 -45.82 24.83 -15.26
N GLY A 79 -44.67 25.38 -15.66
CA GLY A 79 -44.01 25.54 -16.95
C GLY A 79 -43.18 26.85 -16.88
N ALA A 80 -42.17 26.98 -17.74
CA ALA A 80 -41.39 28.20 -18.11
C ALA A 80 -40.70 28.97 -16.95
N GLY A 81 -39.49 29.50 -17.05
CA GLY A 81 -38.65 29.93 -18.16
C GLY A 81 -37.86 31.16 -17.64
N CYS A 82 -36.56 31.21 -17.93
CA CYS A 82 -35.55 32.18 -17.48
C CYS A 82 -35.94 33.68 -17.54
N PHE A 83 -35.40 34.53 -16.64
CA PHE A 83 -34.27 35.45 -16.93
C PHE A 83 -33.86 36.33 -15.72
N LEU A 84 -32.60 36.78 -15.78
CA LEU A 84 -31.83 37.74 -14.97
C LEU A 84 -32.61 38.86 -14.21
N THR A 85 -32.08 39.33 -13.07
CA THR A 85 -31.19 40.52 -12.93
C THR A 85 -30.99 40.91 -11.45
N ALA A 86 -29.83 41.49 -11.15
CA ALA A 86 -29.29 41.96 -9.87
C ALA A 86 -30.09 43.08 -9.15
N LEU A 87 -29.88 43.23 -7.82
CA LEU A 87 -29.24 44.41 -7.17
C LEU A 87 -29.45 44.47 -5.64
N ARG A 88 -28.33 44.72 -4.94
CA ARG A 88 -28.08 45.58 -3.76
C ARG A 88 -29.13 45.74 -2.62
N GLY A 89 -28.66 45.49 -1.39
CA GLY A 89 -28.55 46.53 -0.34
C GLY A 89 -29.59 46.55 0.81
N GLY A 90 -29.11 46.78 2.04
CA GLY A 90 -29.91 47.14 3.23
C GLY A 90 -29.74 46.17 4.41
N SER A 91 -28.81 46.39 5.34
CA SER A 91 -28.91 47.23 6.56
C SER A 91 -29.73 46.63 7.71
N THR A 92 -29.00 46.38 8.80
CA THR A 92 -29.32 46.33 10.25
C THR A 92 -30.75 46.67 10.71
N THR A 93 -31.31 45.95 11.70
CA THR A 93 -31.30 46.28 13.16
C THR A 93 -32.33 45.42 13.95
N ALA A 94 -31.99 45.15 15.22
CA ALA A 94 -32.87 44.96 16.39
C ALA A 94 -33.41 43.54 16.75
N LEU A 95 -32.78 42.96 17.78
CA LEU A 95 -33.31 41.93 18.66
C LEU A 95 -34.54 42.44 19.45
N ARG A 96 -35.57 41.59 19.58
CA ARG A 96 -36.52 41.61 20.70
C ARG A 96 -36.69 40.21 21.28
N ARG A 97 -36.42 40.07 22.58
CA ARG A 97 -36.79 38.91 23.41
C ARG A 97 -38.31 38.86 23.57
N VAL A 98 -38.89 37.68 23.46
CA VAL A 98 -40.26 37.37 23.89
C VAL A 98 -40.23 36.18 24.83
N THR A 99 -40.80 36.38 26.01
CA THR A 99 -40.98 35.44 27.13
C THR A 99 -42.15 34.49 26.87
N ALA A 100 -42.01 33.21 27.25
CA ALA A 100 -43.06 32.19 27.19
C ALA A 100 -43.95 32.17 28.46
N PRO A 101 -45.27 31.84 28.37
CA PRO A 101 -46.11 31.64 29.54
C PRO A 101 -46.21 30.16 29.98
N MET A 102 -46.29 29.95 31.29
CA MET A 102 -46.55 28.68 31.98
C MET A 102 -48.00 28.19 31.77
N TYR A 103 -48.18 26.88 31.57
CA TYR A 103 -49.47 26.19 31.75
C TYR A 103 -49.36 25.13 32.86
N SER A 104 -50.34 25.17 33.76
CA SER A 104 -50.48 24.30 34.94
C SER A 104 -51.13 22.97 34.58
N SER A 105 -50.61 21.85 35.11
CA SER A 105 -51.16 20.50 34.89
C SER A 105 -52.05 20.06 36.06
N VAL A 106 -53.30 19.73 35.77
CA VAL A 106 -54.26 19.13 36.71
C VAL A 106 -54.06 17.61 36.72
N MET A 107 -53.87 17.03 37.91
CA MET A 107 -53.58 15.61 38.10
C MET A 107 -54.86 14.86 38.53
N ILE A 108 -55.41 14.02 37.65
CA ILE A 108 -56.56 13.13 37.96
C ILE A 108 -56.02 11.76 38.39
N ARG A 109 -56.35 11.31 39.61
CA ARG A 109 -56.05 9.95 40.09
C ARG A 109 -57.25 9.02 39.81
N ILE A 110 -57.04 7.97 39.04
CA ILE A 110 -57.98 6.84 38.87
C ILE A 110 -57.45 5.65 39.69
N PRO A 111 -58.24 5.00 40.56
CA PRO A 111 -57.77 3.84 41.31
C PRO A 111 -57.88 2.56 40.46
N LEU A 112 -56.75 1.91 40.18
CA LEU A 112 -56.69 0.62 39.50
C LEU A 112 -56.98 -0.53 40.50
N GLN A 113 -57.99 -1.36 40.22
CA GLN A 113 -58.38 -2.46 41.11
C GLN A 113 -57.32 -3.57 41.20
N ARG A 114 -57.05 -4.02 42.43
CA ARG A 114 -56.03 -5.02 42.84
C ARG A 114 -56.10 -6.39 42.14
N SER A 115 -57.20 -6.70 41.44
CA SER A 115 -57.40 -7.99 40.74
C SER A 115 -56.59 -8.10 39.44
N ILE A 116 -56.44 -7.00 38.71
CA ILE A 116 -55.72 -6.97 37.42
C ILE A 116 -54.21 -7.15 37.63
N MET A 117 -53.68 -6.61 38.72
CA MET A 117 -52.25 -6.65 39.03
C MET A 117 -51.74 -8.07 39.37
N ARG A 118 -52.59 -8.94 39.93
CA ARG A 118 -52.23 -10.34 40.18
C ARG A 118 -52.16 -11.16 38.88
N ARG A 119 -53.04 -10.92 37.91
CA ARG A 119 -53.03 -11.63 36.62
C ARG A 119 -51.85 -11.21 35.73
N ILE A 120 -51.45 -9.93 35.79
CA ILE A 120 -50.26 -9.44 35.07
C ILE A 120 -48.98 -10.05 35.65
N LEU A 121 -48.87 -10.18 36.97
CA LEU A 121 -47.70 -10.81 37.61
C LEU A 121 -47.56 -12.30 37.24
N THR A 122 -48.66 -13.06 37.18
CA THR A 122 -48.60 -14.50 36.86
C THR A 122 -48.21 -14.75 35.40
N ILE A 123 -48.66 -13.91 34.45
CA ILE A 123 -48.26 -14.01 33.03
C ILE A 123 -46.79 -13.60 32.84
N ALA A 124 -46.31 -12.57 33.55
CA ALA A 124 -44.91 -12.16 33.50
C ALA A 124 -43.95 -13.23 34.05
N THR A 125 -44.39 -14.04 35.02
CA THR A 125 -43.55 -15.09 35.62
C THR A 125 -43.46 -16.34 34.72
N LEU A 126 -44.51 -16.63 33.94
CA LEU A 126 -44.51 -17.74 32.96
C LEU A 126 -43.73 -17.43 31.68
N LEU A 127 -43.63 -16.15 31.28
CA LEU A 127 -42.77 -15.71 30.17
C LEU A 127 -41.27 -15.68 30.53
N ALA A 128 -40.93 -15.57 31.81
CA ALA A 128 -39.54 -15.62 32.28
C ALA A 128 -38.94 -17.04 32.30
N LEU A 129 -39.76 -18.08 32.32
CA LEU A 129 -39.33 -19.49 32.32
C LEU A 129 -39.30 -20.13 30.93
N ALA A 130 -39.71 -19.40 29.89
CA ALA A 130 -39.68 -19.81 28.48
C ALA A 130 -38.82 -18.88 27.63
N ALA A 131 -37.94 -18.08 28.24
CA ALA A 131 -36.85 -17.47 27.50
C ALA A 131 -35.87 -18.60 27.12
N PRO A 132 -35.61 -18.83 25.82
CA PRO A 132 -34.38 -19.53 25.45
C PRO A 132 -33.26 -18.82 26.19
N GLY A 133 -32.35 -19.59 26.82
CA GLY A 133 -31.15 -19.02 27.42
C GLY A 133 -30.59 -18.01 26.44
N ALA A 134 -30.45 -16.76 26.90
CA ALA A 134 -29.97 -15.68 26.06
C ALA A 134 -28.74 -16.22 25.34
N ALA A 135 -28.84 -16.37 24.01
CA ALA A 135 -27.67 -16.41 23.16
C ALA A 135 -26.81 -15.26 23.66
N LEU A 136 -25.59 -15.56 24.10
CA LEU A 136 -24.62 -14.52 24.41
C LEU A 136 -24.56 -13.67 23.15
N ALA A 137 -25.19 -12.50 23.22
CA ALA A 137 -25.14 -11.54 22.15
C ALA A 137 -23.65 -11.20 22.04
N GLN A 138 -23.02 -11.63 20.95
CA GLN A 138 -21.65 -11.30 20.60
C GLN A 138 -21.56 -9.78 20.55
N GLY A 139 -21.11 -9.21 21.67
CA GLY A 139 -21.07 -7.79 21.93
C GLY A 139 -19.63 -7.30 22.08
N PRO A 140 -19.42 -5.97 22.03
CA PRO A 140 -18.12 -5.30 22.04
C PRO A 140 -17.29 -5.44 23.34
N GLU A 141 -17.52 -6.47 24.16
CA GLU A 141 -16.79 -6.75 25.40
C GLU A 141 -15.84 -7.95 25.31
N VAL A 142 -15.81 -8.67 24.19
CA VAL A 142 -14.82 -9.74 24.00
C VAL A 142 -13.48 -9.08 23.66
N GLU A 143 -12.52 -9.26 24.55
CA GLU A 143 -11.11 -8.90 24.34
C GLU A 143 -10.28 -10.19 24.24
N PRO A 144 -9.20 -10.20 23.43
CA PRO A 144 -8.32 -11.35 23.37
C PRO A 144 -7.44 -11.43 24.63
N VAL A 145 -7.18 -12.65 25.10
CA VAL A 145 -6.33 -12.91 26.28
C VAL A 145 -4.86 -12.53 26.05
N GLU A 146 -4.42 -12.48 24.79
CA GLU A 146 -3.10 -11.99 24.40
C GLU A 146 -3.14 -11.41 22.97
N PRO A 147 -2.25 -10.46 22.63
CA PRO A 147 -2.17 -9.90 21.28
C PRO A 147 -1.69 -10.93 20.25
N PHE A 148 -2.05 -10.72 19.00
CA PHE A 148 -1.66 -11.55 17.87
C PHE A 148 -1.45 -10.74 16.60
N HIS A 149 -0.79 -11.32 15.62
CA HIS A 149 -0.71 -10.81 14.25
C HIS A 149 -1.62 -11.59 13.32
N VAL A 150 -1.90 -11.05 12.14
CA VAL A 150 -2.62 -11.76 11.08
C VAL A 150 -1.72 -11.91 9.86
N GLY A 151 -1.62 -13.13 9.34
CA GLY A 151 -0.72 -13.47 8.24
C GLY A 151 -1.41 -14.28 7.16
N THR A 152 -0.66 -14.53 6.08
CA THR A 152 -1.06 -15.46 5.03
C THR A 152 0.04 -16.51 4.91
N PHE A 153 -0.29 -17.78 5.07
CA PHE A 153 0.68 -18.89 5.06
C PHE A 153 0.20 -20.03 4.16
N ASP A 154 1.14 -20.76 3.57
CA ASP A 154 0.83 -21.99 2.83
C ASP A 154 0.57 -23.15 3.80
N ILE A 155 -0.68 -23.60 3.89
CA ILE A 155 -1.07 -24.83 4.59
C ILE A 155 -1.48 -25.85 3.52
N HIS A 156 -0.80 -27.00 3.51
CA HIS A 156 -0.98 -28.04 2.48
C HIS A 156 -0.86 -27.53 1.03
N GLY A 157 -0.07 -26.48 0.80
CA GLY A 157 0.18 -25.89 -0.53
C GLY A 157 -0.87 -24.86 -0.98
N VAL A 158 -1.83 -24.51 -0.13
CA VAL A 158 -2.87 -23.51 -0.39
C VAL A 158 -2.65 -22.32 0.55
N PRO A 159 -2.86 -21.06 0.11
CA PRO A 159 -2.80 -19.91 0.99
C PRO A 159 -3.98 -19.88 1.97
N HIS A 160 -3.69 -19.76 3.25
CA HIS A 160 -4.66 -19.60 4.33
C HIS A 160 -4.42 -18.28 5.06
N VAL A 161 -5.49 -17.61 5.48
CA VAL A 161 -5.42 -16.50 6.45
C VAL A 161 -5.26 -17.12 7.83
N VAL A 162 -4.29 -16.64 8.61
CA VAL A 162 -3.96 -17.23 9.92
C VAL A 162 -3.77 -16.17 11.00
N LEU A 163 -3.89 -16.59 12.25
CA LEU A 163 -3.37 -15.81 13.39
C LEU A 163 -1.94 -16.25 13.69
N VAL A 164 -1.07 -15.30 14.01
CA VAL A 164 0.28 -15.56 14.50
C VAL A 164 0.36 -15.11 15.95
N LEU A 165 0.57 -16.06 16.86
CA LEU A 165 0.71 -15.80 18.30
C LEU A 165 2.18 -15.92 18.69
N ARG A 166 2.62 -15.01 19.56
CA ARG A 166 3.96 -15.04 20.19
C ARG A 166 5.09 -15.18 19.16
N ASP A 167 4.87 -14.62 17.97
CA ASP A 167 5.77 -14.62 16.81
C ASP A 167 6.28 -16.01 16.34
N SER A 168 5.67 -17.09 16.84
CA SER A 168 6.22 -18.45 16.70
C SER A 168 5.17 -19.51 16.44
N LEU A 169 3.88 -19.22 16.68
CA LEU A 169 2.78 -20.15 16.52
C LEU A 169 1.77 -19.60 15.52
N ILE A 170 1.29 -20.47 14.63
CA ILE A 170 0.27 -20.19 13.63
C ILE A 170 -1.00 -20.91 14.02
N ILE A 171 -2.14 -20.24 13.93
CA ILE A 171 -3.48 -20.82 14.08
C ILE A 171 -4.21 -20.67 12.75
N ASP A 172 -4.59 -21.78 12.12
CA ASP A 172 -5.50 -21.76 10.97
C ASP A 172 -6.91 -21.37 11.43
N ILE A 173 -7.38 -20.19 11.03
CA ILE A 173 -8.64 -19.63 11.52
C ILE A 173 -9.86 -20.40 11.01
N GLU A 174 -9.78 -21.04 9.85
CA GLU A 174 -10.90 -21.77 9.28
C GLU A 174 -11.20 -23.01 10.13
N VAL A 175 -10.17 -23.83 10.36
CA VAL A 175 -10.30 -25.06 11.16
C VAL A 175 -10.54 -24.71 12.63
N ALA A 176 -9.88 -23.68 13.16
CA ALA A 176 -10.10 -23.24 14.55
C ALA A 176 -11.53 -22.72 14.77
N ALA A 177 -12.10 -21.98 13.82
CA ALA A 177 -13.50 -21.55 13.88
C ALA A 177 -14.45 -22.75 13.86
N MET A 178 -14.22 -23.74 13.00
CA MET A 178 -15.03 -24.97 12.97
C MET A 178 -14.96 -25.74 14.29
N ALA A 179 -13.77 -25.84 14.89
CA ALA A 179 -13.60 -26.49 16.19
C ALA A 179 -14.33 -25.73 17.31
N LEU A 180 -14.27 -24.40 17.31
CA LEU A 180 -14.98 -23.54 18.25
C LEU A 180 -16.51 -23.68 18.13
N GLU A 181 -17.01 -23.72 16.89
CA GLU A 181 -18.44 -23.86 16.57
C GLU A 181 -19.01 -25.26 16.86
N ALA A 182 -18.17 -26.23 17.24
CA ALA A 182 -18.65 -27.51 17.76
C ALA A 182 -19.35 -27.37 19.12
N ASP A 183 -19.05 -26.30 19.88
CA ASP A 183 -19.81 -25.91 21.07
C ASP A 183 -21.03 -25.07 20.65
N PRO A 184 -22.28 -25.51 20.96
CA PRO A 184 -23.50 -24.79 20.62
C PRO A 184 -23.61 -23.37 21.20
N ALA A 185 -22.75 -23.00 22.15
CA ALA A 185 -22.65 -21.63 22.66
C ALA A 185 -22.14 -20.63 21.60
N TYR A 186 -21.40 -21.10 20.58
CA TYR A 186 -20.86 -20.25 19.52
C TYR A 186 -21.73 -20.32 18.25
N SER A 187 -22.08 -19.15 17.73
CA SER A 187 -22.79 -19.02 16.45
C SER A 187 -21.87 -19.34 15.28
N HIS A 188 -22.44 -19.77 14.14
CA HIS A 188 -21.65 -19.87 12.91
C HIS A 188 -21.28 -18.48 12.38
N VAL A 189 -19.99 -18.25 12.12
CA VAL A 189 -19.48 -17.03 11.47
C VAL A 189 -18.57 -17.44 10.31
N PRO A 190 -18.92 -17.12 9.05
CA PRO A 190 -18.09 -17.49 7.91
C PRO A 190 -16.69 -16.88 8.01
N MET A 191 -15.64 -17.70 7.91
CA MET A 191 -14.26 -17.21 7.86
C MET A 191 -13.96 -16.53 6.51
N PRO A 192 -13.03 -15.57 6.47
CA PRO A 192 -12.71 -14.84 5.25
C PRO A 192 -11.96 -15.73 4.26
N GLU A 193 -12.25 -15.60 2.96
CA GLU A 193 -11.55 -16.32 1.88
C GLU A 193 -10.10 -15.85 1.74
N ASP A 194 -9.86 -14.56 1.95
CA ASP A 194 -8.53 -13.96 1.87
C ASP A 194 -8.33 -12.79 2.85
N MET A 195 -7.11 -12.25 2.86
CA MET A 195 -6.75 -11.13 3.73
C MET A 195 -7.56 -9.86 3.43
N LEU A 196 -7.97 -9.61 2.18
CA LEU A 196 -8.76 -8.43 1.83
C LEU A 196 -10.17 -8.53 2.42
N GLU A 197 -10.77 -9.72 2.37
CA GLU A 197 -12.04 -9.99 3.03
C GLU A 197 -11.92 -9.86 4.55
N LEU A 198 -10.84 -10.40 5.16
CA LEU A 198 -10.58 -10.23 6.60
C LEU A 198 -10.56 -8.75 6.99
N ILE A 199 -9.73 -7.95 6.31
CA ILE A 199 -9.59 -6.52 6.57
C ILE A 199 -10.93 -5.81 6.37
N GLY A 200 -11.64 -6.12 5.29
CA GLY A 200 -12.94 -5.51 4.96
C GLY A 200 -14.05 -5.84 5.96
N ARG A 201 -13.95 -6.96 6.70
CA ARG A 201 -14.93 -7.42 7.69
C ARG A 201 -14.49 -7.21 9.15
N TRP A 202 -13.26 -6.74 9.38
CA TRP A 202 -12.66 -6.61 10.72
C TRP A 202 -13.56 -5.85 11.71
N ASP A 203 -13.89 -4.60 11.37
CA ASP A 203 -14.73 -3.72 12.18
C ASP A 203 -16.23 -4.07 12.08
N TYR A 204 -16.62 -4.97 11.17
CA TYR A 204 -17.99 -5.49 11.04
C TYR A 204 -18.22 -6.77 11.86
N GLY A 205 -17.38 -7.01 12.86
CA GLY A 205 -17.57 -8.03 13.89
C GLY A 205 -16.67 -9.25 13.76
N LEU A 206 -15.97 -9.42 12.64
CA LEU A 206 -15.09 -10.59 12.45
C LEU A 206 -13.96 -10.65 13.47
N LYS A 207 -13.44 -9.49 13.92
CA LYS A 207 -12.37 -9.45 14.93
C LYS A 207 -12.76 -10.12 16.25
N TYR A 208 -14.03 -10.01 16.68
CA TYR A 208 -14.48 -10.63 17.93
C TYR A 208 -14.47 -12.16 17.83
N ARG A 209 -14.79 -12.73 16.66
CA ARG A 209 -14.63 -14.18 16.43
C ARG A 209 -13.16 -14.59 16.52
N LEU A 210 -12.25 -13.79 15.99
CA LEU A 210 -10.81 -14.08 16.12
C LEU A 210 -10.35 -14.02 17.58
N PHE A 211 -10.89 -13.09 18.37
CA PHE A 211 -10.63 -13.03 19.82
C PHE A 211 -11.18 -14.25 20.55
N GLU A 212 -12.38 -14.72 20.21
CA GLU A 212 -12.94 -15.97 20.74
C GLU A 212 -12.04 -17.18 20.43
N ILE A 213 -11.52 -17.28 19.20
CA ILE A 213 -10.57 -18.33 18.79
C ILE A 213 -9.31 -18.28 19.66
N VAL A 214 -8.70 -17.10 19.82
CA VAL A 214 -7.50 -16.92 20.66
C VAL A 214 -7.79 -17.33 22.11
N ASN A 215 -8.90 -16.84 22.66
CA ASN A 215 -9.32 -17.15 24.04
C ASN A 215 -9.55 -18.65 24.24
N HIS A 216 -10.14 -19.32 23.26
CA HIS A 216 -10.39 -20.75 23.29
C HIS A 216 -9.09 -21.56 23.23
N VAL A 217 -8.23 -21.28 22.25
CA VAL A 217 -6.99 -22.02 22.03
C VAL A 217 -6.02 -21.86 23.21
N VAL A 218 -5.91 -20.64 23.75
CA VAL A 218 -5.07 -20.35 24.91
C VAL A 218 -5.68 -20.91 26.20
N GLY A 219 -6.97 -20.67 26.43
CA GLY A 219 -7.66 -21.07 27.67
C GLY A 219 -7.77 -22.58 27.87
N ASN A 220 -7.70 -23.36 26.78
CA ASN A 220 -7.74 -24.82 26.81
C ASN A 220 -6.38 -25.48 26.60
N ASP A 221 -5.28 -24.71 26.63
CA ASP A 221 -3.90 -25.21 26.48
C ASP A 221 -3.68 -25.99 25.17
N LEU A 222 -4.24 -25.49 24.06
CA LEU A 222 -4.22 -26.15 22.74
C LEU A 222 -3.04 -25.72 21.87
N LEU A 223 -2.13 -24.88 22.39
CA LEU A 223 -1.04 -24.31 21.60
C LEU A 223 0.16 -25.24 21.44
N THR A 224 0.42 -26.12 22.42
CA THR A 224 1.65 -26.94 22.45
C THR A 224 1.45 -28.24 23.22
N GLY A 225 2.38 -29.18 23.07
CA GLY A 225 2.44 -30.40 23.89
C GLY A 225 1.38 -31.44 23.51
N ALA A 226 0.94 -32.23 24.48
CA ALA A 226 0.03 -33.37 24.24
C ALA A 226 -1.39 -32.94 23.83
N ASN A 227 -1.77 -31.68 24.11
CA ASN A 227 -3.07 -31.12 23.79
C ASN A 227 -3.02 -30.19 22.56
N GLN A 228 -1.87 -30.08 21.88
CA GLN A 228 -1.75 -29.22 20.72
C GLN A 228 -2.80 -29.59 19.68
N ALA A 229 -3.60 -28.60 19.26
CA ALA A 229 -4.60 -28.82 18.24
C ALA A 229 -3.95 -28.97 16.85
N ASP A 230 -4.55 -29.80 15.99
CA ASP A 230 -4.03 -30.11 14.65
C ASP A 230 -3.97 -28.90 13.69
N TYR A 231 -4.64 -27.80 14.06
CA TYR A 231 -4.65 -26.52 13.34
C TYR A 231 -3.67 -25.49 13.92
N VAL A 232 -2.80 -25.91 14.83
CA VAL A 232 -1.72 -25.08 15.40
C VAL A 232 -0.37 -25.57 14.88
N TYR A 233 0.37 -24.68 14.22
CA TYR A 233 1.66 -24.99 13.60
C TYR A 233 2.76 -24.10 14.15
N ALA A 234 4.02 -24.52 14.05
CA ALA A 234 5.13 -23.60 14.24
C ALA A 234 5.30 -22.71 13.01
N VAL A 235 5.64 -21.44 13.19
CA VAL A 235 5.92 -20.49 12.10
C VAL A 235 7.01 -21.03 11.16
N THR A 236 7.99 -21.75 11.70
CA THR A 236 9.11 -22.34 10.95
C THR A 236 8.72 -23.47 10.01
N ASP A 237 7.55 -24.08 10.23
CA ASP A 237 7.12 -25.27 9.50
C ASP A 237 6.31 -24.91 8.25
N LEU A 238 5.85 -23.65 8.16
CA LEU A 238 5.01 -23.16 7.08
C LEU A 238 5.71 -22.07 6.28
N ARG A 239 5.39 -21.99 4.99
CA ARG A 239 5.87 -20.91 4.13
C ARG A 239 4.98 -19.68 4.30
N ALA A 240 5.59 -18.57 4.74
CA ALA A 240 4.94 -17.27 4.75
C ALA A 240 4.71 -16.76 3.32
N ARG A 241 3.55 -16.16 3.08
CA ARG A 241 3.26 -15.35 1.89
C ARG A 241 3.25 -13.87 2.27
N PRO A 242 3.33 -12.93 1.30
CA PRO A 242 3.00 -11.55 1.61
C PRO A 242 1.58 -11.50 2.21
N PRO A 243 1.35 -10.79 3.32
CA PRO A 243 0.06 -10.85 4.02
C PRO A 243 -1.10 -10.46 3.12
N ILE A 244 -0.89 -9.44 2.27
CA ILE A 244 -1.79 -9.05 1.20
C ILE A 244 -1.07 -9.31 -0.12
N MET A 245 -1.47 -10.36 -0.85
CA MET A 245 -0.79 -10.72 -2.10
C MET A 245 -0.91 -9.61 -3.16
N TYR A 246 -2.10 -9.01 -3.28
CA TYR A 246 -2.37 -7.97 -4.28
C TYR A 246 -3.11 -6.78 -3.65
N PRO A 247 -2.39 -5.88 -2.94
CA PRO A 247 -2.97 -4.63 -2.46
C PRO A 247 -3.57 -3.85 -3.63
N GLY A 248 -4.69 -3.15 -3.38
CA GLY A 248 -5.32 -2.31 -4.40
C GLY A 248 -4.38 -1.21 -4.90
N LYS A 249 -3.72 -0.53 -3.95
CA LYS A 249 -2.68 0.47 -4.17
C LYS A 249 -1.56 0.30 -3.14
N ILE A 250 -0.35 0.60 -3.57
CA ILE A 250 0.82 0.74 -2.71
C ILE A 250 1.35 2.15 -2.95
N LEU A 251 1.16 3.03 -1.96
CA LEU A 251 1.63 4.41 -2.01
C LEU A 251 2.84 4.56 -1.09
N ASN A 252 3.95 5.06 -1.63
CA ASN A 252 5.20 5.23 -0.89
C ASN A 252 5.55 6.70 -0.76
N ALA A 253 5.99 7.12 0.42
CA ALA A 253 6.46 8.49 0.65
C ALA A 253 7.93 8.67 0.26
N ALA A 254 8.17 9.47 -0.78
CA ALA A 254 9.51 9.85 -1.20
C ALA A 254 10.10 10.90 -0.25
N VAL A 255 11.35 10.69 0.16
CA VAL A 255 12.16 11.68 0.89
C VAL A 255 11.46 12.19 2.16
N ASN A 256 10.90 11.28 2.94
CA ASN A 256 10.12 11.63 4.13
C ASN A 256 10.89 11.48 5.45
N PHE A 257 12.21 11.31 5.41
CA PHE A 257 13.07 11.30 6.61
C PHE A 257 14.18 12.35 6.48
N TYR A 258 14.48 13.09 7.54
CA TYR A 258 15.53 14.12 7.50
C TYR A 258 16.90 13.50 7.26
N SER A 259 17.18 12.31 7.80
CA SER A 259 18.41 11.58 7.53
C SER A 259 18.61 11.20 6.06
N HIS A 260 17.52 11.04 5.29
CA HIS A 260 17.55 10.75 3.85
C HIS A 260 17.78 12.01 2.98
N VAL A 261 17.63 13.21 3.57
CA VAL A 261 17.81 14.46 2.85
C VAL A 261 19.30 14.71 2.60
N SER A 262 19.68 14.81 1.33
CA SER A 262 21.04 15.16 0.89
C SER A 262 22.13 14.25 1.48
N GLU A 263 21.86 12.93 1.54
CA GLU A 263 22.82 11.96 2.07
C GLU A 263 24.21 12.05 1.42
N GLY A 264 24.26 12.18 0.10
CA GLY A 264 25.54 12.30 -0.63
C GLY A 264 26.25 13.66 -0.54
N ALA A 265 25.72 14.61 0.24
CA ALA A 265 26.33 15.93 0.44
C ALA A 265 27.26 15.95 1.66
N THR A 266 28.09 17.00 1.78
CA THR A 266 28.93 17.18 2.96
C THR A 266 28.08 17.35 4.24
N PRO A 267 28.62 17.03 5.44
CA PRO A 267 27.87 17.19 6.69
C PRO A 267 27.29 18.61 6.89
N GLU A 268 28.00 19.64 6.45
CA GLU A 268 27.58 21.05 6.56
C GLU A 268 26.41 21.36 5.61
N GLU A 269 26.50 20.94 4.35
CA GLU A 269 25.44 21.07 3.36
C GLU A 269 24.20 20.28 3.77
N ARG A 270 24.39 19.06 4.27
CA ARG A 270 23.31 18.20 4.78
C ARG A 270 22.60 18.88 5.95
N ALA A 271 23.34 19.40 6.93
CA ALA A 271 22.77 20.10 8.08
C ALA A 271 22.04 21.39 7.67
N ALA A 272 22.58 22.15 6.69
CA ALA A 272 21.93 23.33 6.15
C ALA A 272 20.61 22.99 5.45
N GLU A 273 20.61 21.95 4.62
CA GLU A 273 19.43 21.51 3.91
C GLU A 273 18.37 20.94 4.86
N GLN A 274 18.76 20.14 5.86
CA GLN A 274 17.85 19.67 6.89
C GLN A 274 17.21 20.82 7.68
N ARG A 275 17.96 21.87 8.04
CA ARG A 275 17.40 23.08 8.68
C ARG A 275 16.37 23.74 7.77
N ARG A 276 16.73 23.97 6.50
CA ARG A 276 15.80 24.52 5.50
C ARG A 276 14.53 23.68 5.39
N ARG A 277 14.66 22.35 5.38
CA ARG A 277 13.52 21.44 5.30
C ARG A 277 12.65 21.43 6.55
N ARG A 278 13.22 21.67 7.73
CA ARG A 278 12.45 21.87 8.98
C ARG A 278 11.66 23.18 8.96
N GLU A 279 12.23 24.23 8.40
CA GLU A 279 11.58 25.54 8.23
C GLU A 279 10.48 25.48 7.14
N GLU A 280 10.73 24.74 6.06
CA GLU A 280 9.84 24.60 4.90
C GLU A 280 9.60 23.13 4.55
N ARG A 281 8.78 22.45 5.38
CA ARG A 281 8.46 21.02 5.20
C ARG A 281 7.73 20.70 3.89
N GLY A 282 7.01 21.67 3.33
CA GLY A 282 6.15 21.48 2.15
C GLY A 282 4.98 20.53 2.42
N VAL A 283 4.51 19.86 1.38
CA VAL A 283 3.52 18.77 1.46
C VAL A 283 4.19 17.43 1.19
N PRO A 284 3.62 16.29 1.63
CA PRO A 284 4.16 14.96 1.32
C PRO A 284 4.34 14.74 -0.19
N TYR A 285 5.30 13.89 -0.57
CA TYR A 285 5.54 13.50 -1.95
C TYR A 285 5.35 12.00 -2.11
N LEU A 286 4.30 11.57 -2.80
CA LEU A 286 3.96 10.14 -2.94
C LEU A 286 4.12 9.65 -4.38
N PHE A 287 4.44 8.36 -4.52
CA PHE A 287 4.39 7.62 -5.77
C PHE A 287 3.71 6.26 -5.57
N LEU A 288 3.36 5.61 -6.67
CA LEU A 288 2.76 4.28 -6.68
C LEU A 288 3.79 3.22 -7.03
N LYS A 289 3.75 2.08 -6.32
CA LYS A 289 4.36 0.83 -6.78
C LYS A 289 3.30 -0.10 -7.37
N PRO A 290 3.65 -0.91 -8.39
CA PRO A 290 2.78 -1.98 -8.87
C PRO A 290 2.47 -2.96 -7.75
N SER A 291 1.25 -3.51 -7.71
CA SER A 291 0.92 -4.60 -6.78
C SER A 291 1.30 -5.96 -7.36
N ARG A 292 0.75 -6.31 -8.52
CA ARG A 292 1.13 -7.52 -9.26
C ARG A 292 2.55 -7.41 -9.81
N GLY A 293 3.31 -8.50 -9.68
CA GLY A 293 4.71 -8.60 -10.11
C GLY A 293 5.70 -8.15 -9.03
N ALA A 294 5.45 -7.00 -8.39
CA ALA A 294 6.39 -6.45 -7.41
C ALA A 294 6.26 -7.05 -5.99
N VAL A 295 5.05 -7.40 -5.54
CA VAL A 295 4.82 -7.89 -4.17
C VAL A 295 5.33 -9.32 -3.98
N ILE A 296 6.17 -9.50 -2.96
CA ILE A 296 6.70 -10.80 -2.51
C ILE A 296 6.75 -10.86 -0.97
N GLY A 297 6.81 -12.07 -0.42
CA GLY A 297 6.76 -12.30 1.03
C GLY A 297 8.11 -12.65 1.64
N ASN A 298 8.12 -12.88 2.95
CA ASN A 298 9.32 -13.28 3.68
C ASN A 298 9.96 -14.54 3.08
N GLY A 299 11.26 -14.50 2.78
CA GLY A 299 12.01 -15.61 2.20
C GLY A 299 11.94 -15.73 0.67
N ASP A 300 11.01 -15.05 0.00
CA ASP A 300 11.01 -14.95 -1.46
C ASP A 300 12.20 -14.09 -1.94
N PRO A 301 12.77 -14.33 -3.13
CA PRO A 301 13.97 -13.62 -3.56
C PRO A 301 13.67 -12.24 -4.15
N ILE A 302 14.50 -11.25 -3.80
CA ILE A 302 14.64 -10.00 -4.58
C ILE A 302 15.49 -10.33 -5.81
N VAL A 303 14.93 -10.10 -6.99
CA VAL A 303 15.58 -10.37 -8.27
C VAL A 303 16.20 -9.07 -8.80
N ILE A 304 17.53 -9.02 -8.91
CA ILE A 304 18.23 -7.93 -9.60
C ILE A 304 17.97 -8.13 -11.11
N PRO A 305 17.28 -7.20 -11.80
CA PRO A 305 16.97 -7.40 -13.21
C PRO A 305 18.26 -7.50 -14.04
N TYR A 306 18.23 -8.27 -15.13
CA TYR A 306 19.42 -8.51 -15.94
C TYR A 306 20.08 -7.20 -16.43
N GLY A 307 21.40 -7.14 -16.30
CA GLY A 307 22.20 -5.97 -16.69
C GLY A 307 22.06 -4.76 -15.77
N ARG A 308 21.29 -4.85 -14.68
CA ARG A 308 21.19 -3.79 -13.66
C ARG A 308 22.20 -4.05 -12.55
N ASP A 309 22.88 -2.99 -12.11
CA ASP A 309 23.98 -3.04 -11.14
C ASP A 309 23.85 -1.98 -10.03
N ARG A 310 22.72 -1.27 -9.98
CA ARG A 310 22.43 -0.22 -8.99
C ARG A 310 21.12 -0.45 -8.25
N THR A 311 20.85 -1.68 -7.87
CA THR A 311 19.68 -2.06 -7.06
C THR A 311 19.92 -1.71 -5.60
N ASP A 312 18.94 -1.06 -4.98
CA ASP A 312 19.02 -0.38 -3.69
C ASP A 312 17.89 -0.86 -2.76
N TRP A 313 18.06 -0.66 -1.46
CA TRP A 313 17.15 -1.07 -0.40
C TRP A 313 16.59 0.15 0.35
N GLU A 314 15.37 0.01 0.84
CA GLU A 314 14.69 1.07 1.58
C GLU A 314 13.69 0.42 2.56
N VAL A 315 14.02 0.26 3.84
CA VAL A 315 13.02 -0.20 4.83
C VAL A 315 11.99 0.90 5.10
N GLU A 316 10.72 0.51 5.16
CA GLU A 316 9.58 1.39 5.43
C GLU A 316 8.54 0.68 6.33
N LEU A 317 7.87 1.46 7.17
CA LEU A 317 6.63 1.06 7.85
C LEU A 317 5.46 1.22 6.88
N GLY A 318 4.78 0.11 6.60
CA GLY A 318 3.55 0.12 5.81
C GLY A 318 2.31 0.16 6.69
N ALA A 319 1.45 1.15 6.51
CA ALA A 319 0.11 1.18 7.11
C ALA A 319 -0.91 0.55 6.16
N VAL A 320 -1.59 -0.48 6.64
CA VAL A 320 -2.68 -1.14 5.91
C VAL A 320 -3.97 -0.41 6.21
N ILE A 321 -4.67 0.06 5.18
CA ILE A 321 -5.97 0.72 5.32
C ILE A 321 -7.03 -0.33 5.64
N GLY A 322 -7.83 -0.09 6.67
CA GLY A 322 -8.94 -0.95 7.11
C GLY A 322 -10.33 -0.41 6.78
N ARG A 323 -10.45 0.92 6.65
CA ARG A 323 -11.72 1.58 6.29
C ARG A 323 -11.51 2.56 5.15
N THR A 324 -12.45 2.60 4.23
CA THR A 324 -12.44 3.54 3.09
C THR A 324 -12.17 4.98 3.56
N ALA A 325 -11.20 5.64 2.96
CA ALA A 325 -10.77 6.99 3.34
C ALA A 325 -10.74 7.93 2.12
N LYS A 326 -11.44 9.07 2.22
CA LYS A 326 -11.42 10.15 1.23
C LYS A 326 -11.56 11.48 1.97
N TYR A 327 -10.59 12.37 1.79
CA TYR A 327 -10.51 13.64 2.52
C TYR A 327 -10.53 13.48 4.05
N VAL A 328 -9.80 12.48 4.57
CA VAL A 328 -9.68 12.22 6.00
C VAL A 328 -8.58 13.10 6.57
N SER A 329 -8.82 13.79 7.70
CA SER A 329 -7.79 14.57 8.37
C SER A 329 -6.78 13.68 9.09
N ALA A 330 -5.56 14.17 9.31
CA ALA A 330 -4.49 13.46 10.02
C ALA A 330 -4.94 13.06 11.43
N THR A 331 -5.70 13.92 12.12
CA THR A 331 -6.27 13.63 13.44
C THR A 331 -7.25 12.46 13.47
N SER A 332 -7.81 12.08 12.32
CA SER A 332 -8.73 10.95 12.16
C SER A 332 -8.13 9.84 11.31
N ALA A 333 -6.89 9.96 10.83
CA ALA A 333 -6.29 8.99 9.93
C ALA A 333 -6.11 7.61 10.61
N GLN A 334 -5.75 7.58 11.89
CA GLN A 334 -5.57 6.35 12.67
C GLN A 334 -6.84 5.48 12.71
N ASP A 335 -8.02 6.10 12.67
CA ASP A 335 -9.29 5.40 12.63
C ASP A 335 -9.43 4.53 11.37
N HIS A 336 -8.81 4.93 10.26
CA HIS A 336 -8.89 4.24 8.98
C HIS A 336 -7.85 3.15 8.80
N VAL A 337 -6.89 3.01 9.71
CA VAL A 337 -5.85 1.97 9.65
C VAL A 337 -6.37 0.65 10.23
N PHE A 338 -6.02 -0.46 9.59
CA PHE A 338 -6.23 -1.82 10.08
C PHE A 338 -5.06 -2.26 10.96
N GLY A 339 -3.84 -2.09 10.45
CA GLY A 339 -2.61 -2.49 11.12
C GLY A 339 -1.38 -2.08 10.32
N TYR A 340 -0.24 -2.61 10.71
CA TYR A 340 1.06 -2.24 10.17
C TYR A 340 1.87 -3.45 9.73
N ILE A 341 2.70 -3.26 8.71
CA ILE A 341 3.59 -4.27 8.13
C ILE A 341 5.00 -3.70 7.98
N VAL A 342 5.99 -4.59 7.87
CA VAL A 342 7.28 -4.23 7.29
C VAL A 342 7.14 -4.21 5.78
N SER A 343 7.66 -3.17 5.14
CA SER A 343 7.77 -3.06 3.69
C SER A 343 9.20 -2.73 3.31
N ILE A 344 9.65 -3.20 2.14
CA ILE A 344 10.91 -2.78 1.53
C ILE A 344 10.60 -2.14 0.19
N ASP A 345 11.05 -0.91 -0.02
CA ASP A 345 10.97 -0.22 -1.30
C ASP A 345 12.25 -0.41 -2.13
N VAL A 346 12.42 -1.62 -2.68
CA VAL A 346 13.56 -1.93 -3.53
C VAL A 346 13.54 -1.03 -4.76
N SER A 347 14.72 -0.51 -5.10
CA SER A 347 14.85 0.55 -6.10
C SER A 347 15.97 0.31 -7.10
N ASP A 348 15.72 0.54 -8.38
CA ASP A 348 16.75 0.57 -9.43
C ASP A 348 17.23 2.01 -9.66
N ARG A 349 18.48 2.29 -9.33
CA ARG A 349 19.13 3.60 -9.51
C ARG A 349 19.88 3.73 -10.85
N GLY A 350 19.87 2.70 -11.69
CA GLY A 350 20.51 2.70 -13.01
C GLY A 350 19.78 3.58 -14.04
N GLY A 351 18.50 3.89 -13.83
CA GLY A 351 17.72 4.80 -14.67
C GLY A 351 17.62 4.37 -16.14
N ARG A 352 17.35 5.34 -17.03
CA ARG A 352 17.27 5.12 -18.49
C ARG A 352 18.60 5.43 -19.20
N PRO A 353 18.84 4.81 -20.37
CA PRO A 353 19.92 5.24 -21.26
C PRO A 353 19.73 6.69 -21.75
N PRO A 354 20.82 7.40 -22.10
CA PRO A 354 20.78 8.75 -22.69
C PRO A 354 19.92 8.81 -23.96
N GLY A 355 19.31 9.98 -24.22
CA GLY A 355 18.52 10.23 -25.43
C GLY A 355 17.03 9.88 -25.33
N GLY A 356 16.58 9.26 -24.24
CA GLY A 356 15.16 9.13 -23.92
C GLY A 356 14.54 10.44 -23.37
N ASN A 357 13.22 10.47 -23.17
CA ASN A 357 12.57 11.55 -22.42
C ASN A 357 13.04 11.48 -20.95
N ALA A 358 14.08 12.26 -20.63
CA ALA A 358 14.63 12.42 -19.30
C ALA A 358 13.66 13.29 -18.46
N THR A 359 12.54 12.71 -18.04
CA THR A 359 11.73 13.29 -16.98
C THR A 359 12.53 13.24 -15.67
N ARG A 360 12.42 14.29 -14.85
CA ARG A 360 13.23 14.45 -13.62
C ARG A 360 13.15 13.26 -12.66
N SER A 361 12.05 12.50 -12.68
CA SER A 361 11.90 11.22 -11.97
C SER A 361 11.16 10.21 -12.86
N ASP A 362 11.65 8.97 -12.92
CA ASP A 362 10.96 7.84 -13.55
C ASP A 362 10.74 6.74 -12.51
N TRP A 363 9.61 6.82 -11.82
CA TRP A 363 9.25 5.87 -10.77
C TRP A 363 8.92 4.49 -11.32
N PHE A 364 8.50 4.37 -12.59
CA PHE A 364 8.19 3.06 -13.15
C PHE A 364 9.46 2.23 -13.30
N VAL A 365 10.51 2.78 -13.93
CA VAL A 365 11.82 2.10 -14.00
C VAL A 365 12.43 1.99 -12.61
N GLY A 366 12.38 3.05 -11.80
CA GLY A 366 13.08 3.06 -10.53
C GLY A 366 12.46 2.14 -9.45
N LYS A 367 11.15 1.87 -9.50
CA LYS A 367 10.42 1.23 -8.38
C LYS A 367 9.51 0.09 -8.81
N GLY A 368 9.30 -0.09 -10.12
CA GLY A 368 8.24 -0.94 -10.68
C GLY A 368 8.67 -2.30 -11.20
N HIS A 369 9.90 -2.73 -10.95
CA HIS A 369 10.36 -4.08 -11.30
C HIS A 369 9.63 -5.16 -10.49
N ASP A 370 9.60 -6.37 -11.04
CA ASP A 370 9.15 -7.54 -10.29
C ASP A 370 9.97 -7.69 -9.00
N THR A 371 9.38 -8.26 -7.96
CA THR A 371 9.98 -8.48 -6.63
C THR A 371 10.37 -7.22 -5.83
N PHE A 372 10.10 -6.00 -6.34
CA PHE A 372 10.59 -4.77 -5.70
C PHE A 372 9.69 -4.21 -4.58
N ALA A 373 8.62 -4.91 -4.20
CA ALA A 373 7.76 -4.54 -3.08
C ALA A 373 7.62 -5.66 -2.02
N PRO A 374 8.70 -6.16 -1.40
CA PRO A 374 8.60 -7.07 -0.26
C PRO A 374 7.70 -6.53 0.86
N GLN A 375 6.79 -7.36 1.37
CA GLN A 375 5.85 -7.01 2.44
C GLN A 375 5.65 -8.17 3.42
N GLY A 376 5.53 -7.88 4.72
CA GLY A 376 5.24 -8.86 5.76
C GLY A 376 6.08 -8.70 7.03
N PRO A 377 6.42 -9.80 7.74
CA PRO A 377 5.99 -11.19 7.49
C PRO A 377 4.49 -11.43 7.77
N TRP A 378 3.86 -10.52 8.51
CA TRP A 378 2.43 -10.50 8.87
C TRP A 378 2.02 -9.05 9.14
N ILE A 379 0.73 -8.82 9.38
CA ILE A 379 0.18 -7.53 9.78
C ILE A 379 0.01 -7.52 11.30
N ALA A 380 0.56 -6.51 11.96
CA ALA A 380 0.25 -6.20 13.36
C ALA A 380 -1.00 -5.31 13.43
N PRO A 381 -2.16 -5.81 13.91
CA PRO A 381 -3.36 -5.00 14.08
C PRO A 381 -3.08 -3.77 14.94
N LYS A 382 -3.68 -2.62 14.59
CA LYS A 382 -3.37 -1.34 15.24
C LYS A 382 -3.67 -1.35 16.74
N GLU A 383 -4.66 -2.14 17.18
CA GLU A 383 -5.07 -2.23 18.58
C GLU A 383 -4.03 -2.95 19.45
N PHE A 384 -3.13 -3.74 18.85
CA PHE A 384 -2.01 -4.39 19.55
C PHE A 384 -0.69 -3.66 19.35
N TYR A 385 -0.48 -3.00 18.22
CA TYR A 385 0.75 -2.25 17.95
C TYR A 385 0.80 -0.88 18.64
N GLY A 386 -0.36 -0.22 18.82
CA GLY A 386 -0.44 1.11 19.40
C GLY A 386 -0.13 2.24 18.40
N ASP A 387 0.43 3.35 18.91
CA ASP A 387 0.76 4.53 18.11
C ASP A 387 2.13 4.38 17.42
N PRO A 388 2.20 4.24 16.09
CA PRO A 388 3.47 4.15 15.36
C PRO A 388 4.34 5.40 15.54
N MET A 389 3.77 6.57 15.83
CA MET A 389 4.59 7.77 16.04
C MET A 389 5.33 7.75 17.38
N ALA A 390 4.92 6.88 18.31
CA ALA A 390 5.61 6.63 19.57
C ALA A 390 6.50 5.36 19.53
N ASN A 391 6.09 4.35 18.76
CA ASN A 391 6.67 3.00 18.82
C ASN A 391 7.64 2.68 17.66
N LEU A 392 7.63 3.46 16.57
CA LEU A 392 8.40 3.12 15.38
C LEU A 392 9.91 3.15 15.66
N ARG A 393 10.52 1.99 15.47
CA ARG A 393 11.93 1.84 15.10
C ARG A 393 12.02 0.89 13.91
N GLN A 394 12.60 1.37 12.81
CA GLN A 394 12.83 0.58 11.59
C GLN A 394 14.34 0.39 11.40
N THR A 395 14.75 -0.85 11.16
CA THR A 395 16.15 -1.20 10.92
C THR A 395 16.29 -2.05 9.67
N LEU A 396 17.42 -1.90 8.98
CA LEU A 396 17.75 -2.74 7.84
C LEU A 396 19.22 -3.11 7.84
N THR A 397 19.48 -4.39 7.58
CA THR A 397 20.81 -4.93 7.33
C THR A 397 20.92 -5.54 5.95
N VAL A 398 22.13 -5.48 5.37
CA VAL A 398 22.48 -6.26 4.17
C VAL A 398 23.75 -7.02 4.47
N GLY A 399 23.71 -8.35 4.32
CA GLY A 399 24.83 -9.22 4.65
C GLY A 399 25.25 -9.12 6.13
N GLY A 400 24.32 -8.81 7.04
CA GLY A 400 24.57 -8.63 8.47
C GLY A 400 25.13 -7.26 8.88
N GLN A 401 25.40 -6.36 7.93
CA GLN A 401 25.79 -4.98 8.24
C GLN A 401 24.55 -4.10 8.37
N VAL A 402 24.38 -3.42 9.51
CA VAL A 402 23.32 -2.42 9.70
C VAL A 402 23.57 -1.21 8.80
N LEU A 403 22.60 -0.88 7.96
CA LEU A 403 22.68 0.24 7.01
C LEU A 403 21.64 1.30 7.29
N GLN A 404 20.46 0.91 7.81
CA GLN A 404 19.42 1.85 8.22
C GLN A 404 19.00 1.56 9.67
N ASP A 405 18.85 2.60 10.48
CA ASP A 405 18.27 2.57 11.84
C ASP A 405 17.62 3.93 12.09
N ALA A 406 16.29 3.96 12.15
CA ALA A 406 15.54 5.20 12.29
C ALA A 406 14.29 5.04 13.13
N GLN A 407 13.82 6.16 13.67
CA GLN A 407 12.61 6.26 14.49
C GLN A 407 11.66 7.30 13.89
N ALA A 408 10.41 7.32 14.35
CA ALA A 408 9.40 8.28 13.88
C ALA A 408 9.84 9.76 14.02
N GLY A 409 10.67 10.10 15.01
CA GLY A 409 11.17 11.47 15.20
C GLY A 409 12.03 12.01 14.06
N ASP A 410 12.52 11.13 13.18
CA ASP A 410 13.27 11.51 11.97
C ASP A 410 12.37 11.75 10.75
N MET A 411 11.06 11.44 10.84
CA MET A 411 10.12 11.69 9.76
C MET A 411 9.87 13.20 9.56
N ILE A 412 9.77 13.62 8.30
CA ILE A 412 9.41 14.99 7.92
C ILE A 412 7.91 15.19 8.11
N HIS A 413 7.10 14.26 7.59
CA HIS A 413 5.66 14.22 7.78
C HIS A 413 5.29 12.91 8.47
N SER A 414 4.44 13.00 9.50
CA SER A 414 3.88 11.84 10.21
C SER A 414 3.11 10.93 9.26
N LEU A 415 2.97 9.65 9.65
CA LEU A 415 2.14 8.70 8.92
C LEU A 415 0.70 9.21 8.71
N TRP A 416 0.18 9.95 9.68
CA TRP A 416 -1.15 10.55 9.65
C TRP A 416 -1.29 11.64 8.60
N GLU A 417 -0.30 12.53 8.48
CA GLU A 417 -0.25 13.56 7.43
C GLU A 417 -0.11 12.93 6.04
N ILE A 418 0.62 11.82 5.92
CA ILE A 418 0.75 11.06 4.66
C ILE A 418 -0.61 10.50 4.22
N ILE A 419 -1.38 9.89 5.14
CA ILE A 419 -2.73 9.36 4.85
C ILE A 419 -3.69 10.50 4.51
N GLU A 420 -3.64 11.62 5.23
CA GLU A 420 -4.43 12.82 4.89
C GLU A 420 -4.15 13.25 3.44
N TYR A 421 -2.88 13.45 3.12
CA TYR A 421 -2.45 13.86 1.78
C TYR A 421 -2.89 12.86 0.71
N ALA A 422 -2.63 11.57 0.90
CA ALA A 422 -3.03 10.51 -0.03
C ALA A 422 -4.54 10.52 -0.27
N SER A 423 -5.32 10.54 0.82
CA SER A 423 -6.79 10.50 0.75
C SER A 423 -7.39 11.76 0.13
N SER A 424 -6.68 12.90 0.17
CA SER A 424 -7.11 14.12 -0.51
C SER A 424 -7.10 13.97 -2.03
N ILE A 425 -6.16 13.19 -2.56
CA ILE A 425 -5.97 12.98 -4.01
C ILE A 425 -6.84 11.82 -4.49
N ILE A 426 -6.70 10.64 -3.87
CA ILE A 426 -7.36 9.40 -4.29
C ILE A 426 -8.06 8.73 -3.11
N THR A 427 -9.21 8.09 -3.36
CA THR A 427 -9.87 7.29 -2.33
C THR A 427 -9.00 6.08 -1.98
N LEU A 428 -8.76 5.87 -0.69
CA LEU A 428 -8.14 4.67 -0.14
C LEU A 428 -9.23 3.68 0.25
N TYR A 429 -8.95 2.40 0.07
CA TYR A 429 -9.84 1.27 0.30
C TYR A 429 -9.19 0.27 1.25
N PRO A 430 -9.99 -0.56 1.95
CA PRO A 430 -9.48 -1.67 2.74
C PRO A 430 -8.47 -2.53 1.95
N GLY A 431 -7.29 -2.76 2.55
CA GLY A 431 -6.18 -3.51 1.95
C GLY A 431 -5.20 -2.69 1.11
N ASP A 432 -5.43 -1.38 0.89
CA ASP A 432 -4.37 -0.50 0.38
C ASP A 432 -3.24 -0.34 1.40
N VAL A 433 -2.02 -0.15 0.92
CA VAL A 433 -0.82 0.05 1.75
C VAL A 433 -0.24 1.44 1.54
N ILE A 434 0.02 2.15 2.63
CA ILE A 434 0.66 3.47 2.66
C ILE A 434 1.98 3.36 3.42
N ASN A 435 3.11 3.48 2.74
CA ASN A 435 4.42 3.41 3.36
C ASN A 435 4.95 4.79 3.76
N ASN A 436 5.58 4.86 4.93
CA ASN A 436 6.04 6.11 5.56
C ASN A 436 7.30 6.72 4.93
N GLY A 437 7.96 6.03 4.01
CA GLY A 437 9.23 6.44 3.45
C GLY A 437 10.43 5.80 4.15
N THR A 438 11.61 5.99 3.57
CA THR A 438 12.85 5.42 4.11
C THR A 438 13.76 6.46 4.74
N SER A 439 14.58 6.01 5.70
CA SER A 439 15.62 6.82 6.34
C SER A 439 16.90 6.85 5.54
N GLY A 440 17.87 7.64 6.02
CA GLY A 440 19.24 7.59 5.52
C GLY A 440 19.86 6.19 5.63
N GLY A 441 20.89 5.95 4.82
CA GLY A 441 21.56 4.64 4.71
C GLY A 441 21.18 3.82 3.47
N THR A 442 20.53 4.45 2.48
CA THR A 442 20.28 3.85 1.17
C THR A 442 21.57 3.73 0.38
N ALA A 443 21.73 2.78 -0.54
CA ALA A 443 22.92 2.67 -1.40
C ALA A 443 23.26 3.98 -2.13
N ALA A 444 22.24 4.70 -2.61
CA ALA A 444 22.43 5.98 -3.29
C ALA A 444 22.98 7.09 -2.37
N GLY A 445 22.66 7.03 -1.07
CA GLY A 445 23.10 8.00 -0.06
C GLY A 445 24.29 7.55 0.80
N ALA A 446 24.51 6.25 0.93
CA ALA A 446 25.49 5.59 1.78
C ALA A 446 26.91 5.53 1.17
N ALA A 447 27.31 6.58 0.45
CA ALA A 447 28.67 6.68 -0.11
C ALA A 447 29.77 6.52 0.95
N ASP A 448 29.44 6.76 2.22
CA ASP A 448 30.38 6.77 3.35
C ASP A 448 30.46 5.43 4.12
N THR A 449 29.46 4.54 4.03
CA THR A 449 29.41 3.28 4.82
C THR A 449 29.67 2.02 4.01
N ARG A 450 29.59 2.10 2.67
CA ARG A 450 29.98 1.05 1.73
C ARG A 450 30.86 1.62 0.63
N GLY A 451 31.94 0.92 0.30
CA GLY A 451 32.85 1.29 -0.79
C GLY A 451 32.12 1.31 -2.15
N PRO A 452 32.67 2.00 -3.17
CA PRO A 452 32.07 2.06 -4.51
C PRO A 452 31.71 0.68 -5.07
N GLU A 453 32.55 -0.32 -4.81
CA GLU A 453 32.38 -1.71 -5.23
C GLU A 453 31.23 -2.46 -4.54
N ASP A 454 30.87 -2.11 -3.30
CA ASP A 454 29.85 -2.79 -2.48
C ASP A 454 28.60 -1.92 -2.24
N ARG A 455 28.51 -0.80 -2.96
CA ARG A 455 27.49 0.22 -2.73
C ARG A 455 26.06 -0.31 -2.88
N TYR A 456 25.81 -1.14 -3.88
CA TYR A 456 24.48 -1.65 -4.25
C TYR A 456 24.35 -3.14 -3.99
N LEU A 457 23.12 -3.65 -4.02
CA LEU A 457 22.82 -5.06 -3.82
C LEU A 457 23.51 -5.95 -4.84
N LYS A 458 24.00 -7.10 -4.38
CA LYS A 458 24.62 -8.15 -5.20
C LYS A 458 23.91 -9.49 -5.03
N PRO A 459 23.86 -10.33 -6.08
CA PRO A 459 23.39 -11.70 -5.94
C PRO A 459 24.16 -12.45 -4.84
N GLY A 460 23.44 -13.20 -4.01
CA GLY A 460 23.99 -13.93 -2.86
C GLY A 460 23.95 -13.17 -1.54
N GLU A 461 23.68 -11.86 -1.56
CA GLU A 461 23.40 -11.11 -0.33
C GLU A 461 22.00 -11.45 0.23
N VAL A 462 21.78 -11.07 1.49
CA VAL A 462 20.48 -11.15 2.15
C VAL A 462 20.17 -9.78 2.74
N VAL A 463 18.98 -9.27 2.45
CA VAL A 463 18.43 -8.05 3.06
C VAL A 463 17.54 -8.48 4.22
N GLU A 464 17.79 -7.95 5.41
CA GLU A 464 16.94 -8.16 6.59
C GLU A 464 16.37 -6.80 7.02
N ALA A 465 15.05 -6.66 7.01
CA ALA A 465 14.35 -5.44 7.38
C ALA A 465 13.41 -5.72 8.55
N SER A 466 13.52 -4.94 9.63
CA SER A 466 12.80 -5.18 10.88
C SER A 466 12.10 -3.92 11.37
N ILE A 467 10.91 -4.10 11.94
CA ILE A 467 10.22 -3.07 12.71
C ILE A 467 9.88 -3.63 14.08
N ASP A 468 10.33 -2.93 15.14
CA ASP A 468 10.10 -3.32 16.52
C ASP A 468 8.58 -3.48 16.78
N GLY A 469 8.18 -4.63 17.34
CA GLY A 469 6.78 -4.96 17.63
C GLY A 469 5.96 -5.43 16.42
N ILE A 470 6.56 -5.55 15.23
CA ILE A 470 5.91 -6.15 14.05
C ILE A 470 6.62 -7.43 13.65
N GLY A 471 7.91 -7.37 13.29
CA GLY A 471 8.63 -8.55 12.80
C GLY A 471 9.77 -8.22 11.86
N THR A 472 10.29 -9.25 11.20
CA THR A 472 11.44 -9.14 10.28
C THR A 472 11.13 -9.81 8.95
N LEU A 473 11.43 -9.11 7.86
CA LEU A 473 11.54 -9.68 6.52
C LEU A 473 13.00 -10.06 6.26
N ARG A 474 13.22 -11.25 5.72
CA ARG A 474 14.51 -11.78 5.30
C ARG A 474 14.45 -12.17 3.83
N MET A 475 15.13 -11.39 2.99
CA MET A 475 14.99 -11.44 1.54
C MET A 475 16.33 -11.83 0.89
N PRO A 476 16.47 -13.07 0.37
CA PRO A 476 17.64 -13.42 -0.42
C PRO A 476 17.68 -12.62 -1.72
N VAL A 477 18.88 -12.24 -2.17
CA VAL A 477 19.08 -11.49 -3.42
C VAL A 477 19.63 -12.42 -4.49
N VAL A 478 19.02 -12.41 -5.68
CA VAL A 478 19.43 -13.26 -6.81
C VAL A 478 19.60 -12.47 -8.10
N ALA A 479 20.37 -13.01 -9.04
CA ALA A 479 20.47 -12.45 -10.39
C ALA A 479 19.23 -12.83 -11.20
N GLY A 480 18.69 -11.86 -11.95
CA GLY A 480 17.63 -12.09 -12.93
C GLY A 480 18.13 -12.76 -14.20
N GLU A 481 17.22 -13.43 -14.89
CA GLU A 481 17.50 -14.14 -16.13
C GLU A 481 17.80 -13.19 -17.29
N GLU A 482 18.69 -13.62 -18.18
CA GLU A 482 18.94 -12.92 -19.44
C GLU A 482 17.68 -12.92 -20.31
N PRO A 483 17.24 -11.76 -20.82
CA PRO A 483 16.07 -11.69 -21.69
C PRO A 483 16.28 -12.50 -22.98
N PRO A 484 15.19 -13.04 -23.58
CA PRO A 484 15.28 -13.75 -24.86
C PRO A 484 15.95 -12.93 -25.97
N ALA A 485 16.68 -13.63 -26.85
CA ALA A 485 17.42 -13.00 -27.94
C ALA A 485 16.53 -12.41 -29.06
N ASP A 486 15.25 -12.79 -29.12
CA ASP A 486 14.28 -12.37 -30.13
C ASP A 486 13.47 -11.11 -29.75
N LEU A 487 13.83 -10.45 -28.63
CA LEU A 487 13.25 -9.16 -28.26
C LEU A 487 13.64 -8.05 -29.24
N THR A 488 12.80 -7.01 -29.33
CA THR A 488 12.95 -5.92 -30.30
C THR A 488 14.07 -4.92 -29.98
N GLY A 489 14.66 -4.99 -28.78
CA GLY A 489 15.62 -4.01 -28.27
C GLY A 489 14.97 -2.84 -27.51
N ALA A 490 13.67 -2.89 -27.25
CA ALA A 490 12.94 -1.86 -26.48
C ALA A 490 13.09 -2.00 -24.95
N GLN A 491 13.68 -3.10 -24.48
CA GLN A 491 13.99 -3.33 -23.07
C GLN A 491 15.07 -2.39 -22.55
N LEU A 492 15.16 -2.23 -21.22
CA LEU A 492 16.27 -1.52 -20.59
C LEU A 492 17.58 -2.24 -20.93
N PRO A 493 18.59 -1.55 -21.52
CA PRO A 493 19.89 -2.15 -21.72
C PRO A 493 20.64 -2.27 -20.37
N PRO A 494 21.68 -3.10 -20.32
CA PRO A 494 22.62 -3.10 -19.20
C PRO A 494 23.11 -1.69 -18.85
N VAL A 495 23.20 -1.38 -17.55
CA VAL A 495 23.64 -0.06 -17.06
C VAL A 495 25.05 0.26 -17.54
N SER A 496 25.92 -0.74 -17.60
CA SER A 496 27.29 -0.66 -18.12
C SER A 496 27.38 -0.16 -19.57
N ASN A 497 26.28 -0.21 -20.34
CA ASN A 497 26.27 0.30 -21.71
C ASN A 497 26.18 1.83 -21.78
N TYR A 498 25.86 2.51 -20.68
CA TYR A 498 25.57 3.95 -20.72
C TYR A 498 25.86 4.73 -19.43
N ARG A 499 26.38 4.08 -18.40
CA ARG A 499 26.93 4.72 -17.20
C ARG A 499 28.32 4.16 -16.94
N ASP A 500 29.28 5.08 -16.85
CA ASP A 500 30.66 4.81 -16.45
C ASP A 500 30.79 4.72 -14.92
#